data_AF-A0A2E9RRC3-F1
#
_entry.id   AF-A0A2E9RRC3-F1
#
_cell.length_a   1.000
_cell.length_b   1.000
_cell.length_c   1.000
_cell.angle_alpha   90.00
_cell.angle_beta   90.00
_cell.angle_gamma   90.00
#
_symmetry.space_group_name_H-M   'P 1'
#
loop_
_entity.id
_entity.type
_entity.pdbx_description
1 polymer ?
#
loop_
_entity_poly.entity_id
_entity_poly.type
_entity_poly.pdbx_seq_one_letter_code
_entity_poly.pdbx_strand_id
1 'polypeptide(L)'
;MKKLYFRPNGQLQSLAQLKNGKADGLAFFWYRNGQLQLEGKYKSGKLSTAVAWKHNGEKCPETNLKNGNGVVVRYKDGHLGGSKRANYKDGEQFNLAQLKAEEKWGTDLEPYGGVEALTKIMKAQESGDTKLFLTGRGSNKIIDISPLKELVGLKKLYLDNHEIKEIAPLSGLANLVELDLGRNQITDISPLKGFTKLEVLKLGSNQITELSPLIGMTNLKELHCWGNKIIDIEALASLTKLEKLYLVGNRISDLTPLTRLTRLKRLWIDRNSLMPGQGAMLVKALRDCQILF
;
A
#
# COMPACT_ATOMS: atom_id res chain seq x y z
N MET A 1 -12.02 25.51 -37.90
CA MET A 1 -13.06 24.48 -38.12
C MET A 1 -13.66 24.09 -36.77
N LYS A 2 -14.97 23.83 -36.65
CA LYS A 2 -15.58 23.29 -35.43
C LYS A 2 -15.68 21.77 -35.56
N LYS A 3 -15.38 21.03 -34.48
CA LYS A 3 -15.52 19.57 -34.42
C LYS A 3 -16.43 19.17 -33.28
N LEU A 4 -17.44 18.36 -33.59
CA LEU A 4 -18.42 17.81 -32.65
C LEU A 4 -18.07 16.35 -32.37
N TYR A 5 -18.25 15.93 -31.13
CA TYR A 5 -18.08 14.54 -30.70
C TYR A 5 -19.36 14.08 -30.03
N PHE A 6 -19.88 12.94 -30.48
CA PHE A 6 -21.12 12.36 -29.97
C PHE A 6 -20.81 11.05 -29.24
N ARG A 7 -21.64 10.75 -28.24
CA ARG A 7 -21.65 9.49 -27.50
C ARG A 7 -22.27 8.38 -28.37
N PRO A 8 -22.09 7.08 -28.04
CA PRO A 8 -22.72 5.98 -28.77
C PRO A 8 -24.25 6.04 -28.85
N ASN A 9 -24.89 6.67 -27.85
CA ASN A 9 -26.34 6.90 -27.82
C ASN A 9 -26.79 8.15 -28.61
N GLY A 10 -25.90 8.78 -29.40
CA GLY A 10 -26.20 9.94 -30.24
C GLY A 10 -26.18 11.29 -29.53
N GLN A 11 -25.99 11.34 -28.21
CA GLN A 11 -25.95 12.60 -27.47
C GLN A 11 -24.62 13.35 -27.67
N LEU A 12 -24.67 14.68 -27.83
CA LEU A 12 -23.48 15.53 -27.92
C LEU A 12 -22.64 15.43 -26.64
N GLN A 13 -21.35 15.10 -26.78
CA GLN A 13 -20.40 14.98 -25.68
C GLN A 13 -19.52 16.22 -25.54
N SER A 14 -18.98 16.69 -26.67
CA SER A 14 -18.09 17.84 -26.69
C SER A 14 -18.07 18.53 -28.05
N LEU A 15 -17.65 19.79 -28.00
CA LEU A 15 -17.47 20.67 -29.15
C LEU A 15 -16.13 21.37 -28.95
N ALA A 16 -15.29 21.39 -29.98
CA ALA A 16 -14.03 22.13 -29.95
C ALA A 16 -13.82 22.93 -31.24
N GLN A 17 -13.33 24.16 -31.10
CA GLN A 17 -12.78 24.94 -32.20
C GLN A 17 -11.34 24.49 -32.48
N LEU A 18 -11.03 24.26 -33.75
CA LEU A 18 -9.73 23.79 -34.23
C LEU A 18 -9.11 24.76 -35.24
N LYS A 19 -7.79 24.96 -35.10
CA LYS A 19 -6.90 25.63 -36.06
C LYS A 19 -5.66 24.76 -36.25
N ASN A 20 -5.31 24.46 -37.50
CA ASN A 20 -4.17 23.60 -37.87
C ASN A 20 -4.15 22.26 -37.10
N GLY A 21 -5.33 21.62 -36.97
CA GLY A 21 -5.48 20.34 -36.27
C GLY A 21 -5.44 20.42 -34.74
N LYS A 22 -5.15 21.58 -34.14
CA LYS A 22 -5.10 21.78 -32.68
C LYS A 22 -6.28 22.57 -32.17
N ALA A 23 -6.66 22.37 -30.91
CA ALA A 23 -7.68 23.17 -30.24
C ALA A 23 -7.25 24.64 -30.16
N ASP A 24 -8.05 25.55 -30.71
CA ASP A 24 -7.77 26.99 -30.75
C ASP A 24 -9.10 27.74 -30.74
N GLY A 25 -9.36 28.46 -29.65
CA GLY A 25 -10.66 29.04 -29.31
C GLY A 25 -11.41 28.26 -28.23
N LEU A 26 -12.74 28.26 -28.29
CA LEU A 26 -13.58 27.65 -27.25
C LEU A 26 -13.75 26.14 -27.43
N ALA A 27 -13.74 25.42 -26.30
CA ALA A 27 -14.15 24.03 -26.21
C ALA A 27 -15.13 23.84 -25.05
N PHE A 28 -16.14 22.99 -25.27
CA PHE A 28 -17.23 22.72 -24.35
C PHE A 28 -17.41 21.22 -24.16
N PHE A 29 -17.77 20.81 -22.95
CA PHE A 29 -18.04 19.43 -22.57
C PHE A 29 -19.35 19.38 -21.79
N TRP A 30 -20.17 18.35 -22.03
CA TRP A 30 -21.50 18.21 -21.41
C TRP A 30 -21.67 16.88 -20.68
N TYR A 31 -22.44 16.92 -19.60
CA TYR A 31 -22.91 15.76 -18.84
C TYR A 31 -23.94 14.93 -19.62
N ARG A 32 -24.24 13.70 -19.15
CA ARG A 32 -25.33 12.86 -19.70
C ARG A 32 -26.69 13.52 -19.56
N ASN A 33 -26.87 14.36 -18.55
CA ASN A 33 -28.13 15.10 -18.36
C ASN A 33 -28.23 16.34 -19.26
N GLY A 34 -27.26 16.59 -20.14
CA GLY A 34 -27.25 17.73 -21.08
C GLY A 34 -26.75 19.06 -20.49
N GLN A 35 -26.48 19.13 -19.19
CA GLN A 35 -25.89 20.33 -18.60
C GLN A 35 -24.41 20.49 -19.00
N LEU A 36 -23.95 21.74 -19.07
CA LEU A 36 -22.54 22.05 -19.33
C LEU A 36 -21.70 21.55 -18.15
N GLN A 37 -20.57 20.92 -18.45
CA GLN A 37 -19.62 20.36 -17.48
C GLN A 37 -18.36 21.21 -17.40
N LEU A 38 -17.81 21.59 -18.54
CA LEU A 38 -16.57 22.34 -18.64
C LEU A 38 -16.59 23.22 -19.88
N GLU A 39 -16.23 24.48 -19.70
CA GLU A 39 -15.85 25.39 -20.77
C GLU A 39 -14.35 25.66 -20.65
N GLY A 40 -13.62 25.57 -21.75
CA GLY A 40 -12.18 25.85 -21.79
C GLY A 40 -11.84 26.74 -22.98
N LYS A 41 -11.00 27.75 -22.75
CA LYS A 41 -10.36 28.53 -23.82
C LYS A 41 -9.01 27.92 -24.12
N TYR A 42 -8.74 27.69 -25.40
CA TYR A 42 -7.49 27.11 -25.88
C TYR A 42 -6.77 28.06 -26.82
N LYS A 43 -5.44 28.07 -26.76
CA LYS A 43 -4.58 28.77 -27.71
C LYS A 43 -3.52 27.82 -28.21
N SER A 44 -3.54 27.51 -29.51
CA SER A 44 -2.56 26.60 -30.15
C SER A 44 -2.41 25.24 -29.44
N GLY A 45 -3.52 24.67 -28.97
CA GLY A 45 -3.61 23.39 -28.28
C GLY A 45 -3.53 23.47 -26.76
N LYS A 46 -3.12 24.59 -26.18
CA LYS A 46 -2.95 24.74 -24.72
C LYS A 46 -4.16 25.40 -24.07
N LEU A 47 -4.65 24.83 -22.96
CA LEU A 47 -5.74 25.38 -22.17
C LEU A 47 -5.28 26.67 -21.45
N SER A 48 -5.90 27.82 -21.73
CA SER A 48 -5.56 29.12 -21.13
C SER A 48 -6.49 29.49 -19.98
N THR A 49 -7.80 29.24 -20.12
CA THR A 49 -8.76 29.40 -19.02
C THR A 49 -9.75 28.25 -19.01
N ALA A 50 -10.30 27.95 -17.84
CA ALA A 50 -11.31 26.91 -17.69
C ALA A 50 -12.38 27.33 -16.67
N VAL A 51 -13.63 27.03 -16.99
CA VAL A 51 -14.79 27.20 -16.12
C VAL A 51 -15.48 25.86 -15.98
N ALA A 52 -15.50 25.32 -14.77
CA ALA A 52 -16.23 24.09 -14.45
C ALA A 52 -17.65 24.41 -13.98
N TRP A 53 -18.57 23.48 -14.21
CA TRP A 53 -19.97 23.59 -13.82
C TRP A 53 -20.38 22.34 -13.03
N LYS A 54 -21.16 22.50 -11.95
CA LYS A 54 -21.71 21.39 -11.17
C LYS A 54 -22.92 20.76 -11.89
N HIS A 55 -23.33 19.57 -11.46
CA HIS A 55 -24.49 18.83 -12.00
C HIS A 55 -25.87 19.49 -11.80
N ASN A 56 -25.94 20.52 -10.98
CA ASN A 56 -27.14 21.34 -10.77
C ASN A 56 -27.10 22.63 -11.61
N GLY A 57 -26.09 22.81 -12.46
CA GLY A 57 -25.90 24.01 -13.28
C GLY A 57 -25.20 25.16 -12.55
N GLU A 58 -24.66 24.96 -11.35
CA GLU A 58 -23.89 26.00 -10.65
C GLU A 58 -22.50 26.20 -11.29
N LYS A 59 -22.19 27.43 -11.68
CA LYS A 59 -20.91 27.84 -12.28
C LYS A 59 -19.81 27.99 -11.22
N CYS A 60 -18.64 27.39 -11.45
CA CYS A 60 -17.46 27.63 -10.63
C CYS A 60 -16.68 28.87 -11.10
N PRO A 61 -15.81 29.46 -10.26
CA PRO A 61 -14.91 30.53 -10.69
C PRO A 61 -14.04 30.13 -11.89
N GLU A 62 -13.76 31.09 -12.78
CA GLU A 62 -12.82 30.88 -13.88
C GLU A 62 -11.42 30.64 -13.33
N THR A 63 -10.76 29.60 -13.84
CA THR A 63 -9.38 29.27 -13.54
C THR A 63 -8.50 29.74 -14.70
N ASN A 64 -7.49 30.56 -14.39
CA ASN A 64 -6.47 30.98 -15.36
C ASN A 64 -5.26 30.04 -15.29
N LEU A 65 -4.80 29.54 -16.44
CA LEU A 65 -3.64 28.67 -16.57
C LEU A 65 -2.48 29.46 -17.20
N LYS A 66 -1.33 29.50 -16.52
CA LYS A 66 -0.14 30.21 -16.99
C LYS A 66 0.57 29.34 -18.03
N ASN A 67 0.54 29.76 -19.30
CA ASN A 67 1.15 29.03 -20.43
C ASN A 67 0.66 27.57 -20.61
N GLY A 68 -0.59 27.28 -20.27
CA GLY A 68 -1.12 25.91 -20.29
C GLY A 68 -0.98 25.16 -18.96
N ASN A 69 -0.36 25.78 -17.94
CA ASN A 69 -0.07 25.14 -16.66
C ASN A 69 -1.06 25.57 -15.58
N GLY A 70 -1.61 24.63 -14.84
CA GLY A 70 -2.54 24.91 -13.75
C GLY A 70 -3.34 23.71 -13.28
N VAL A 71 -4.31 23.95 -12.40
CA VAL A 71 -5.17 22.91 -11.82
C VAL A 71 -6.63 23.28 -12.02
N VAL A 72 -7.38 22.41 -12.70
CA VAL A 72 -8.79 22.63 -13.03
C VAL A 72 -9.65 21.61 -12.27
N VAL A 73 -10.73 22.06 -11.66
CA VAL A 73 -11.72 21.16 -11.04
C VAL A 73 -12.61 20.56 -12.13
N ARG A 74 -12.91 19.27 -12.03
CA ARG A 74 -13.83 18.54 -12.90
C ARG A 74 -14.79 17.71 -12.06
N TYR A 75 -16.09 17.79 -12.32
CA TYR A 75 -17.06 16.92 -11.66
C TYR A 75 -17.38 15.71 -12.55
N LYS A 76 -17.48 14.52 -11.94
CA LYS A 76 -17.65 13.25 -12.66
C LYS A 76 -19.09 13.07 -13.15
N ASP A 77 -19.24 12.78 -14.43
CA ASP A 77 -20.54 12.46 -15.06
C ASP A 77 -21.27 11.31 -14.33
N GLY A 78 -22.49 11.55 -13.85
CA GLY A 78 -23.33 10.53 -13.20
C GLY A 78 -23.13 10.34 -11.69
N HIS A 79 -22.33 11.16 -11.01
CA HIS A 79 -22.19 11.13 -9.56
C HIS A 79 -22.48 12.51 -8.95
N LEU A 80 -23.63 12.63 -8.28
CA LEU A 80 -23.94 13.80 -7.44
C LEU A 80 -22.90 13.88 -6.31
N GLY A 81 -22.00 14.87 -6.38
CA GLY A 81 -21.04 15.20 -5.32
C GLY A 81 -19.56 14.87 -5.57
N GLY A 82 -19.21 14.13 -6.63
CA GLY A 82 -17.81 13.76 -6.90
C GLY A 82 -17.06 14.80 -7.73
N SER A 83 -16.09 15.53 -7.15
CA SER A 83 -15.14 16.39 -7.87
C SER A 83 -13.73 15.81 -7.88
N LYS A 84 -12.96 16.04 -8.95
CA LYS A 84 -11.53 15.74 -9.05
C LYS A 84 -10.76 16.96 -9.55
N ARG A 85 -9.51 17.11 -9.13
CA ARG A 85 -8.57 18.08 -9.70
C ARG A 85 -7.82 17.44 -10.88
N ALA A 86 -7.75 18.14 -12.01
CA ALA A 86 -6.94 17.78 -13.17
C ALA A 86 -5.77 18.76 -13.25
N ASN A 87 -4.55 18.25 -13.20
CA ASN A 87 -3.34 19.06 -13.35
C ASN A 87 -2.96 19.14 -14.83
N TYR A 88 -2.50 20.31 -15.26
CA TYR A 88 -2.02 20.57 -16.63
C TYR A 88 -0.58 21.08 -16.61
N LYS A 89 0.28 20.47 -17.43
CA LYS A 89 1.69 20.83 -17.64
C LYS A 89 1.93 20.82 -19.15
N ASP A 90 2.49 21.91 -19.64
CA ASP A 90 2.69 22.24 -21.05
C ASP A 90 1.41 22.16 -21.92
N GLY A 91 0.25 22.32 -21.28
CA GLY A 91 -1.07 22.24 -21.91
C GLY A 91 -1.69 20.84 -21.93
N GLU A 92 -0.97 19.82 -21.46
CA GLU A 92 -1.45 18.44 -21.39
C GLU A 92 -1.83 18.04 -19.96
N GLN A 93 -2.86 17.19 -19.85
CA GLN A 93 -3.28 16.67 -18.56
C GLN A 93 -2.22 15.69 -18.04
N PHE A 94 -1.78 15.88 -16.80
CA PHE A 94 -0.80 15.01 -16.15
C PHE A 94 -1.19 14.70 -14.70
N ASN A 95 -0.55 13.68 -14.13
CA ASN A 95 -0.70 13.35 -12.72
C ASN A 95 0.48 13.96 -11.93
N LEU A 96 0.21 14.94 -11.07
CA LEU A 96 1.25 15.60 -10.29
C LEU A 96 1.96 14.64 -9.31
N ALA A 97 1.23 13.69 -8.73
CA ALA A 97 1.83 12.72 -7.84
C ALA A 97 2.74 11.76 -8.60
N GLN A 98 2.36 11.40 -9.84
CA GLN A 98 3.21 10.63 -10.73
C GLN A 98 4.48 11.39 -11.06
N LEU A 99 4.39 12.65 -11.51
CA LEU A 99 5.57 13.46 -11.84
C LEU A 99 6.54 13.54 -10.65
N LYS A 100 6.04 13.85 -9.45
CA LYS A 100 6.88 13.91 -8.26
C LYS A 100 7.50 12.55 -7.90
N ALA A 101 6.78 11.46 -8.14
CA ALA A 101 7.30 10.12 -7.94
C ALA A 101 8.41 9.81 -8.96
N GLU A 102 8.22 10.16 -10.23
CA GLU A 102 9.20 9.96 -11.30
C GLU A 102 10.48 10.78 -11.05
N GLU A 103 10.33 12.02 -10.59
CA GLU A 103 11.44 12.89 -10.20
C GLU A 103 12.26 12.29 -9.03
N LYS A 104 11.63 11.50 -8.14
CA LYS A 104 12.28 10.96 -6.93
C LYS A 104 12.78 9.52 -7.09
N TRP A 105 12.08 8.68 -7.83
CA TRP A 105 12.28 7.22 -7.88
C TRP A 105 12.46 6.66 -9.30
N GLY A 106 12.53 7.53 -10.32
CA GLY A 106 12.69 7.15 -11.71
C GLY A 106 11.36 6.90 -12.43
N THR A 107 11.39 6.75 -13.75
CA THR A 107 10.17 6.68 -14.57
C THR A 107 9.42 5.36 -14.48
N ASP A 108 10.10 4.27 -14.11
CA ASP A 108 9.46 2.99 -13.84
C ASP A 108 9.03 2.92 -12.37
N LEU A 109 7.74 3.09 -12.14
CA LEU A 109 7.15 3.13 -10.80
C LEU A 109 6.55 1.78 -10.37
N GLU A 110 6.44 0.82 -11.29
CA GLU A 110 5.76 -0.46 -11.04
C GLU A 110 6.39 -1.25 -9.90
N PRO A 111 7.73 -1.35 -9.76
CA PRO A 111 8.35 -2.06 -8.63
C PRO A 111 7.94 -1.54 -7.26
N TYR A 112 7.53 -0.27 -7.16
CA TYR A 112 7.14 0.38 -5.91
C TYR A 112 5.62 0.34 -5.67
N GLY A 113 4.85 -0.39 -6.48
CA GLY A 113 3.38 -0.40 -6.44
C GLY A 113 2.75 0.81 -7.17
N GLY A 114 3.50 1.45 -8.06
CA GLY A 114 3.06 2.54 -8.90
C GLY A 114 2.79 3.85 -8.14
N VAL A 115 2.15 4.78 -8.84
CA VAL A 115 1.86 6.13 -8.32
C VAL A 115 1.04 6.09 -7.03
N GLU A 116 0.14 5.12 -6.87
CA GLU A 116 -0.73 5.04 -5.69
C GLU A 116 0.08 4.78 -4.41
N ALA A 117 0.94 3.75 -4.41
CA ALA A 117 1.75 3.39 -3.26
C ALA A 117 2.75 4.50 -2.93
N LEU A 118 3.44 5.02 -3.95
CA LEU A 118 4.38 6.13 -3.79
C LEU A 118 3.70 7.39 -3.26
N THR A 119 2.48 7.69 -3.68
CA THR A 119 1.70 8.82 -3.11
C THR A 119 1.44 8.63 -1.62
N LYS A 120 1.10 7.40 -1.17
CA LYS A 120 0.90 7.12 0.26
C LYS A 120 2.21 7.27 1.05
N ILE A 121 3.31 6.80 0.49
CA ILE A 121 4.66 6.93 1.09
C ILE A 121 5.06 8.39 1.22
N MET A 122 4.95 9.18 0.15
CA MET A 122 5.26 10.61 0.18
C MET A 122 4.42 11.35 1.22
N LYS A 123 3.11 11.06 1.28
CA LYS A 123 2.23 11.67 2.28
C LYS A 123 2.67 11.33 3.69
N ALA A 124 3.01 10.07 3.97
CA ALA A 124 3.50 9.67 5.28
C ALA A 124 4.83 10.35 5.65
N GLN A 125 5.72 10.57 4.67
CA GLN A 125 6.97 11.32 4.85
C GLN A 125 6.70 12.78 5.21
N GLU A 126 5.75 13.42 4.54
CA GLU A 126 5.40 14.84 4.75
C GLU A 126 4.62 15.08 6.05
N SER A 127 3.70 14.18 6.41
CA SER A 127 2.83 14.31 7.59
C SER A 127 3.46 13.81 8.89
N GLY A 128 4.52 13.00 8.80
CA GLY A 128 5.04 12.27 9.96
C GLY A 128 4.10 11.17 10.45
N ASP A 129 3.28 10.60 9.54
CA ASP A 129 2.33 9.55 9.90
C ASP A 129 3.04 8.36 10.56
N THR A 130 2.44 7.85 11.63
CA THR A 130 2.98 6.71 12.38
C THR A 130 2.42 5.37 11.89
N LYS A 131 1.53 5.38 10.90
CA LYS A 131 0.87 4.19 10.35
C LYS A 131 0.84 4.26 8.83
N LEU A 132 1.30 3.21 8.17
CA LEU A 132 1.28 3.12 6.72
C LEU A 132 0.70 1.79 6.26
N PHE A 133 -0.35 1.87 5.44
CA PHE A 133 -1.04 0.73 4.86
C PHE A 133 -0.77 0.68 3.37
N LEU A 134 0.03 -0.30 2.97
CA LEU A 134 0.36 -0.63 1.60
C LEU A 134 0.00 -2.10 1.38
N THR A 135 -1.24 -2.50 1.63
CA THR A 135 -1.68 -3.89 1.44
C THR A 135 -1.89 -4.17 -0.05
N GLY A 136 -1.44 -5.30 -0.58
CA GLY A 136 -1.51 -5.64 -2.01
C GLY A 136 -2.89 -6.07 -2.51
N ARG A 137 -3.91 -5.24 -2.30
CA ARG A 137 -5.26 -5.39 -2.85
C ARG A 137 -5.33 -4.69 -4.21
N GLY A 138 -5.21 -5.43 -5.31
CA GLY A 138 -5.33 -4.90 -6.68
C GLY A 138 -4.16 -5.30 -7.59
N SER A 139 -3.99 -4.56 -8.69
CA SER A 139 -3.00 -4.82 -9.75
C SER A 139 -1.57 -4.38 -9.42
N ASN A 140 -1.35 -3.67 -8.31
CA ASN A 140 -0.06 -3.02 -8.06
C ASN A 140 0.66 -3.71 -6.90
N LYS A 141 1.43 -4.74 -7.23
CA LYS A 141 2.31 -5.45 -6.28
C LYS A 141 3.57 -4.63 -6.03
N ILE A 142 4.03 -4.60 -4.78
CA ILE A 142 5.30 -3.98 -4.41
C ILE A 142 6.38 -5.07 -4.43
N ILE A 143 7.49 -4.77 -5.09
CA ILE A 143 8.70 -5.60 -5.14
C ILE A 143 9.83 -4.88 -4.39
N ASP A 144 10.00 -3.58 -4.64
CA ASP A 144 11.01 -2.74 -4.01
C ASP A 144 10.40 -1.81 -2.96
N ILE A 145 10.87 -1.95 -1.72
CA ILE A 145 10.48 -1.13 -0.58
C ILE A 145 11.55 -0.11 -0.16
N SER A 146 12.56 0.13 -1.00
CA SER A 146 13.58 1.16 -0.81
C SER A 146 13.00 2.56 -0.51
N PRO A 147 11.81 2.98 -0.99
CA PRO A 147 11.20 4.24 -0.59
C PRO A 147 10.85 4.35 0.91
N LEU A 148 10.74 3.24 1.64
CA LEU A 148 10.34 3.21 3.05
C LEU A 148 11.47 3.53 4.03
N LYS A 149 12.74 3.48 3.61
CA LYS A 149 13.90 3.55 4.50
C LYS A 149 13.95 4.78 5.41
N GLU A 150 13.41 5.90 4.95
CA GLU A 150 13.43 7.18 5.68
C GLU A 150 12.25 7.37 6.64
N LEU A 151 11.28 6.44 6.66
CA LEU A 151 10.08 6.53 7.48
C LEU A 151 10.30 6.09 8.94
N VAL A 152 11.40 6.54 9.55
CA VAL A 152 11.89 6.12 10.88
C VAL A 152 10.91 6.37 12.04
N GLY A 153 9.91 7.23 11.83
CA GLY A 153 8.82 7.51 12.77
C GLY A 153 7.67 6.51 12.76
N LEU A 154 7.65 5.55 11.82
CA LEU A 154 6.56 4.57 11.74
C LEU A 154 6.47 3.68 12.99
N LYS A 155 5.24 3.51 13.45
CA LYS A 155 4.86 2.56 14.51
C LYS A 155 4.09 1.36 13.97
N LYS A 156 3.39 1.52 12.84
CA LYS A 156 2.65 0.42 12.19
C LYS A 156 2.90 0.42 10.69
N LEU A 157 3.26 -0.74 10.15
CA LEU A 157 3.52 -0.92 8.73
C LEU A 157 2.86 -2.20 8.24
N TYR A 158 2.02 -2.07 7.21
CA TYR A 158 1.32 -3.19 6.59
C TYR A 158 1.69 -3.29 5.12
N LEU A 159 2.35 -4.38 4.76
CA LEU A 159 2.91 -4.73 3.46
C LEU A 159 2.49 -6.15 3.05
N ASP A 160 1.34 -6.62 3.54
CA ASP A 160 0.88 -7.97 3.23
C ASP A 160 0.42 -8.11 1.78
N ASN A 161 0.56 -9.33 1.25
CA ASN A 161 0.10 -9.73 -0.08
C ASN A 161 0.84 -9.04 -1.24
N HIS A 162 2.17 -9.04 -1.22
CA HIS A 162 3.04 -8.45 -2.25
C HIS A 162 4.04 -9.47 -2.81
N GLU A 163 5.05 -9.00 -3.54
CA GLU A 163 6.12 -9.80 -4.12
C GLU A 163 7.50 -9.42 -3.52
N ILE A 164 7.48 -8.94 -2.27
CA ILE A 164 8.69 -8.48 -1.57
C ILE A 164 9.57 -9.68 -1.24
N LYS A 165 10.86 -9.57 -1.58
CA LYS A 165 11.91 -10.55 -1.23
C LYS A 165 12.89 -9.96 -0.23
N GLU A 166 13.35 -8.76 -0.53
CA GLU A 166 14.38 -8.05 0.24
C GLU A 166 13.74 -7.04 1.20
N ILE A 167 14.08 -7.14 2.48
CA ILE A 167 13.57 -6.23 3.52
C ILE A 167 14.66 -5.37 4.19
N ALA A 168 15.86 -5.32 3.61
CA ALA A 168 16.96 -4.47 4.09
C ALA A 168 16.56 -2.99 4.33
N PRO A 169 15.70 -2.36 3.50
CA PRO A 169 15.23 -1.00 3.74
C PRO A 169 14.47 -0.80 5.06
N LEU A 170 13.99 -1.86 5.71
CA LEU A 170 13.27 -1.74 6.98
C LEU A 170 14.20 -1.59 8.19
N SER A 171 15.50 -1.91 8.08
CA SER A 171 16.44 -2.02 9.21
C SER A 171 16.48 -0.80 10.16
N GLY A 172 16.22 0.40 9.65
CA GLY A 172 16.16 1.64 10.45
C GLY A 172 14.83 1.91 11.16
N LEU A 173 13.78 1.12 10.92
CA LEU A 173 12.42 1.37 11.42
C LEU A 173 12.19 0.79 12.83
N ALA A 174 13.16 0.94 13.73
CA ALA A 174 13.16 0.35 15.08
C ALA A 174 12.03 0.82 16.02
N ASN A 175 11.23 1.81 15.59
CA ASN A 175 10.05 2.30 16.32
C ASN A 175 8.77 1.50 16.04
N LEU A 176 8.83 0.52 15.13
CA LEU A 176 7.68 -0.32 14.80
C LEU A 176 7.21 -1.13 16.02
N VAL A 177 5.89 -1.08 16.22
CA VAL A 177 5.13 -1.85 17.22
C VAL A 177 4.32 -2.95 16.52
N GLU A 178 3.91 -2.72 15.29
CA GLU A 178 3.17 -3.68 14.46
C GLU A 178 3.72 -3.71 13.04
N LEU A 179 4.10 -4.91 12.58
CA LEU A 179 4.62 -5.13 11.24
C LEU A 179 3.92 -6.33 10.59
N ASP A 180 3.30 -6.09 9.44
CA ASP A 180 2.70 -7.13 8.62
C ASP A 180 3.42 -7.26 7.28
N LEU A 181 4.13 -8.37 7.10
CA LEU A 181 4.84 -8.78 5.90
C LEU A 181 4.30 -10.12 5.37
N GLY A 182 3.09 -10.52 5.78
CA GLY A 182 2.52 -11.80 5.36
C GLY A 182 2.27 -11.89 3.85
N ARG A 183 2.27 -13.09 3.29
CA ARG A 183 2.03 -13.35 1.85
C ARG A 183 3.00 -12.56 0.97
N ASN A 184 4.29 -12.79 1.17
CA ASN A 184 5.38 -12.25 0.36
C ASN A 184 6.32 -13.40 -0.06
N GLN A 185 7.53 -13.08 -0.52
CA GLN A 185 8.54 -14.04 -0.96
C GLN A 185 9.83 -13.95 -0.12
N ILE A 186 9.73 -13.49 1.13
CA ILE A 186 10.86 -13.19 2.01
C ILE A 186 11.55 -14.49 2.47
N THR A 187 12.87 -14.52 2.40
CA THR A 187 13.72 -15.61 2.91
C THR A 187 14.56 -15.16 4.10
N ASP A 188 15.15 -13.96 4.02
CA ASP A 188 15.99 -13.39 5.07
C ASP A 188 15.25 -12.34 5.90
N ILE A 189 15.19 -12.56 7.21
CA ILE A 189 14.64 -11.62 8.18
C ILE A 189 15.70 -10.95 9.07
N SER A 190 16.99 -11.08 8.72
CA SER A 190 18.10 -10.40 9.41
C SER A 190 17.92 -8.89 9.57
N PRO A 191 17.26 -8.15 8.64
CA PRO A 191 17.01 -6.73 8.83
C PRO A 191 16.05 -6.38 9.98
N LEU A 192 15.31 -7.36 10.52
CA LEU A 192 14.42 -7.16 11.66
C LEU A 192 15.16 -7.24 13.01
N LYS A 193 16.45 -7.60 13.02
CA LYS A 193 17.23 -7.69 14.25
C LYS A 193 17.19 -6.37 15.01
N GLY A 194 16.86 -6.45 16.31
CA GLY A 194 16.84 -5.28 17.20
C GLY A 194 15.49 -4.52 17.23
N PHE A 195 14.44 -5.00 16.58
CA PHE A 195 13.09 -4.41 16.65
C PHE A 195 12.39 -4.76 17.99
N THR A 196 13.01 -4.34 19.09
CA THR A 196 12.64 -4.68 20.48
C THR A 196 11.29 -4.10 20.92
N LYS A 197 10.72 -3.16 20.15
CA LYS A 197 9.41 -2.54 20.40
C LYS A 197 8.24 -3.27 19.74
N LEU A 198 8.49 -4.26 18.86
CA LEU A 198 7.43 -5.01 18.21
C LEU A 198 6.57 -5.76 19.24
N GLU A 199 5.26 -5.58 19.13
CA GLU A 199 4.25 -6.35 19.85
C GLU A 199 3.52 -7.32 18.93
N VAL A 200 3.39 -6.99 17.65
CA VAL A 200 2.72 -7.82 16.64
C VAL A 200 3.62 -7.93 15.41
N LEU A 201 3.98 -9.16 15.04
CA LEU A 201 4.77 -9.46 13.85
C LEU A 201 4.08 -10.54 13.03
N LYS A 202 3.83 -10.26 11.75
CA LYS A 202 3.24 -11.21 10.82
C LYS A 202 4.17 -11.45 9.63
N LEU A 203 4.58 -12.69 9.49
CA LEU A 203 5.51 -13.23 8.50
C LEU A 203 4.93 -14.47 7.79
N GLY A 204 3.63 -14.76 7.97
CA GLY A 204 3.01 -15.96 7.41
C GLY A 204 2.99 -15.96 5.87
N SER A 205 3.01 -17.13 5.24
CA SER A 205 3.20 -17.29 3.78
C SER A 205 4.41 -16.54 3.24
N ASN A 206 5.59 -16.96 3.68
CA ASN A 206 6.89 -16.52 3.14
C ASN A 206 7.76 -17.78 2.90
N GLN A 207 9.07 -17.62 2.79
CA GLN A 207 10.03 -18.71 2.57
C GLN A 207 11.12 -18.76 3.66
N ILE A 208 10.78 -18.31 4.87
CA ILE A 208 11.71 -18.16 6.00
C ILE A 208 12.09 -19.54 6.55
N THR A 209 13.36 -19.73 6.84
CA THR A 209 13.90 -20.93 7.50
C THR A 209 14.41 -20.65 8.91
N GLU A 210 14.99 -19.46 9.12
CA GLU A 210 15.68 -19.09 10.36
C GLU A 210 14.94 -18.00 11.14
N LEU A 211 14.84 -18.17 12.46
CA LEU A 211 14.19 -17.21 13.36
C LEU A 211 15.16 -16.47 14.29
N SER A 212 16.47 -16.70 14.16
CA SER A 212 17.48 -16.06 15.02
C SER A 212 17.40 -14.53 15.10
N PRO A 213 16.95 -13.78 14.07
CA PRO A 213 16.78 -12.33 14.19
C PRO A 213 15.67 -11.89 15.17
N LEU A 214 14.77 -12.81 15.55
CA LEU A 214 13.71 -12.55 16.54
C LEU A 214 14.20 -12.55 17.99
N ILE A 215 15.43 -13.05 18.24
CA ILE A 215 16.01 -13.07 19.57
C ILE A 215 16.04 -11.65 20.15
N GLY A 216 15.52 -11.49 21.37
CA GLY A 216 15.47 -10.20 22.06
C GLY A 216 14.23 -9.35 21.79
N MET A 217 13.30 -9.78 20.93
CA MET A 217 11.98 -9.14 20.74
C MET A 217 11.03 -9.41 21.93
N THR A 218 11.48 -9.15 23.15
CA THR A 218 10.82 -9.55 24.41
C THR A 218 9.46 -8.86 24.68
N ASN A 219 9.07 -7.89 23.84
CA ASN A 219 7.74 -7.27 23.88
C ASN A 219 6.71 -7.95 22.97
N LEU A 220 7.11 -8.94 22.16
CA LEU A 220 6.24 -9.58 21.19
C LEU A 220 5.11 -10.35 21.90
N LYS A 221 3.87 -10.04 21.53
CA LYS A 221 2.63 -10.64 22.04
C LYS A 221 1.95 -11.54 21.01
N GLU A 222 2.12 -11.23 19.73
CA GLU A 222 1.49 -11.95 18.63
C GLU A 222 2.49 -12.18 17.49
N LEU A 223 2.73 -13.45 17.14
CA LEU A 223 3.62 -13.86 16.06
C LEU A 223 2.91 -14.81 15.09
N HIS A 224 2.90 -14.43 13.81
CA HIS A 224 2.41 -15.28 12.73
C HIS A 224 3.57 -15.69 11.82
N CYS A 225 3.92 -16.97 11.79
CA CYS A 225 4.92 -17.55 10.89
C CYS A 225 4.39 -18.78 10.13
N TRP A 226 3.07 -18.92 10.00
CA TRP A 226 2.45 -20.03 9.27
C TRP A 226 2.89 -20.07 7.80
N GLY A 227 2.94 -21.24 7.17
CA GLY A 227 3.27 -21.38 5.75
C GLY A 227 4.69 -20.91 5.39
N ASN A 228 5.68 -21.28 6.20
CA ASN A 228 7.09 -21.02 5.97
C ASN A 228 7.87 -22.36 5.86
N LYS A 229 9.20 -22.32 5.97
CA LYS A 229 10.08 -23.50 5.91
C LYS A 229 10.88 -23.66 7.21
N ILE A 230 10.32 -23.21 8.33
CA ILE A 230 10.99 -23.16 9.64
C ILE A 230 11.16 -24.58 10.19
N ILE A 231 12.35 -24.86 10.72
CA ILE A 231 12.69 -26.13 11.38
C ILE A 231 12.99 -25.87 12.86
N ASP A 232 13.93 -24.96 13.13
CA ASP A 232 14.33 -24.58 14.49
C ASP A 232 13.54 -23.37 14.99
N ILE A 233 13.08 -23.48 16.23
CA ILE A 233 12.32 -22.44 16.94
C ILE A 233 12.94 -22.05 18.29
N GLU A 234 14.20 -22.39 18.55
CA GLU A 234 14.92 -22.03 19.79
C GLU A 234 14.91 -20.50 20.02
N ALA A 235 14.98 -19.72 18.95
CA ALA A 235 14.88 -18.26 19.00
C ALA A 235 13.60 -17.75 19.72
N LEU A 236 12.53 -18.55 19.75
CA LEU A 236 11.27 -18.21 20.41
C LEU A 236 11.30 -18.43 21.93
N ALA A 237 12.23 -19.21 22.47
CA ALA A 237 12.26 -19.62 23.89
C ALA A 237 12.31 -18.43 24.86
N SER A 238 12.87 -17.30 24.43
CA SER A 238 13.00 -16.07 25.22
C SER A 238 11.79 -15.12 25.14
N LEU A 239 10.85 -15.36 24.23
CA LEU A 239 9.73 -14.47 23.93
C LEU A 239 8.54 -14.70 24.88
N THR A 240 8.81 -14.65 26.18
CA THR A 240 7.89 -15.05 27.27
C THR A 240 6.61 -14.22 27.38
N LYS A 241 6.49 -13.10 26.65
CA LYS A 241 5.27 -12.29 26.55
C LYS A 241 4.31 -12.73 25.44
N LEU A 242 4.67 -13.72 24.62
CA LEU A 242 3.80 -14.22 23.56
C LEU A 242 2.48 -14.74 24.13
N GLU A 243 1.38 -14.26 23.56
CA GLU A 243 0.02 -14.70 23.86
C GLU A 243 -0.60 -15.48 22.69
N LYS A 244 -0.18 -15.20 21.47
CA LYS A 244 -0.66 -15.87 20.26
C LYS A 244 0.51 -16.22 19.34
N LEU A 245 0.58 -17.49 18.96
CA LEU A 245 1.64 -18.01 18.12
C LEU A 245 1.04 -18.92 17.03
N TYR A 246 1.31 -18.59 15.77
CA TYR A 246 0.79 -19.32 14.61
C TYR A 246 1.95 -19.86 13.78
N LEU A 247 2.17 -21.17 13.83
CA LEU A 247 3.28 -21.90 13.20
C LEU A 247 2.80 -22.98 12.22
N VAL A 248 1.51 -22.94 11.84
CA VAL A 248 0.90 -23.94 10.94
C VAL A 248 1.66 -24.07 9.63
N GLY A 249 1.90 -25.27 9.13
CA GLY A 249 2.51 -25.47 7.81
C GLY A 249 3.98 -25.08 7.78
N ASN A 250 4.77 -25.65 8.69
CA ASN A 250 6.23 -25.53 8.75
C ASN A 250 6.85 -26.95 8.79
N ARG A 251 8.11 -27.07 9.20
CA ARG A 251 8.86 -28.34 9.28
C ARG A 251 9.42 -28.57 10.69
N ILE A 252 8.73 -28.05 11.69
CA ILE A 252 9.16 -28.10 13.09
C ILE A 252 8.97 -29.52 13.61
N SER A 253 9.96 -30.02 14.34
CA SER A 253 9.94 -31.35 14.96
C SER A 253 10.04 -31.32 16.49
N ASP A 254 10.68 -30.29 17.05
CA ASP A 254 10.84 -30.09 18.48
C ASP A 254 10.11 -28.84 18.97
N LEU A 255 9.21 -29.01 19.94
CA LEU A 255 8.43 -27.94 20.59
C LEU A 255 8.94 -27.64 22.00
N THR A 256 10.04 -28.25 22.44
CA THR A 256 10.68 -27.97 23.74
C THR A 256 10.88 -26.47 24.01
N PRO A 257 11.31 -25.65 23.02
CA PRO A 257 11.47 -24.21 23.21
C PRO A 257 10.18 -23.48 23.66
N LEU A 258 9.01 -24.02 23.31
CA LEU A 258 7.71 -23.41 23.63
C LEU A 258 7.24 -23.67 25.05
N THR A 259 7.83 -24.65 25.76
CA THR A 259 7.39 -25.06 27.10
C THR A 259 7.50 -23.95 28.16
N ARG A 260 8.33 -22.93 27.90
CA ARG A 260 8.53 -21.77 28.80
C ARG A 260 7.58 -20.61 28.51
N LEU A 261 6.80 -20.67 27.43
CA LEU A 261 5.91 -19.59 26.99
C LEU A 261 4.55 -19.68 27.67
N THR A 262 4.55 -19.65 29.00
CA THR A 262 3.37 -19.87 29.86
C THR A 262 2.26 -18.83 29.72
N ARG A 263 2.51 -17.72 29.00
CA ARG A 263 1.50 -16.70 28.66
C ARG A 263 0.72 -17.00 27.37
N LEU A 264 1.09 -18.04 26.63
CA LEU A 264 0.40 -18.42 25.40
C LEU A 264 -1.06 -18.77 25.69
N LYS A 265 -1.97 -18.06 25.04
CA LYS A 265 -3.41 -18.30 25.04
C LYS A 265 -3.86 -19.09 23.81
N ARG A 266 -3.15 -18.91 22.68
CA ARG A 266 -3.44 -19.60 21.42
C ARG A 266 -2.14 -20.03 20.74
N LEU A 267 -2.09 -21.30 20.38
CA LEU A 267 -0.98 -21.89 19.63
C LEU A 267 -1.53 -22.76 18.50
N TRP A 268 -1.20 -22.43 17.25
CA TRP A 268 -1.55 -23.27 16.09
C TRP A 268 -0.28 -23.86 15.49
N ILE A 269 -0.17 -25.18 15.49
CA ILE A 269 1.05 -25.92 15.09
C ILE A 269 0.76 -27.05 14.10
N ASP A 270 -0.46 -27.14 13.57
CA ASP A 270 -0.86 -28.12 12.56
C ASP A 270 0.08 -28.11 11.35
N ARG A 271 0.18 -29.24 10.64
CA ARG A 271 1.01 -29.43 9.45
C ARG A 271 2.49 -29.13 9.74
N ASN A 272 3.01 -29.74 10.79
CA ASN A 272 4.43 -29.80 11.14
C ASN A 272 4.89 -31.27 11.23
N SER A 273 6.20 -31.48 11.34
CA SER A 273 6.83 -32.81 11.40
C SER A 273 7.19 -33.20 12.83
N LEU A 274 6.22 -33.11 13.75
CA LEU A 274 6.43 -33.25 15.18
C LEU A 274 6.96 -34.63 15.57
N MET A 275 7.98 -34.67 16.43
CA MET A 275 8.41 -35.92 17.06
C MET A 275 7.31 -36.49 17.98
N PRO A 276 7.26 -37.83 18.19
CA PRO A 276 6.33 -38.44 19.12
C PRO A 276 6.40 -37.81 20.51
N GLY A 277 5.24 -37.58 21.14
CA GLY A 277 5.14 -37.04 22.50
C GLY A 277 5.23 -35.52 22.64
N GLN A 278 5.63 -34.79 21.59
CA GLN A 278 5.73 -33.32 21.61
C GLN A 278 4.41 -32.64 21.96
N GLY A 279 3.29 -33.11 21.40
CA GLY A 279 1.97 -32.57 21.72
C GLY A 279 1.55 -32.79 23.17
N ALA A 280 1.77 -33.99 23.71
CA ALA A 280 1.45 -34.31 25.09
C ALA A 280 2.31 -33.50 26.09
N MET A 281 3.61 -33.36 25.79
CA MET A 281 4.53 -32.51 26.55
C MET A 281 4.01 -31.07 26.60
N LEU A 282 3.60 -30.53 25.46
CA LEU A 282 3.19 -29.13 25.35
C LEU A 282 1.86 -28.86 26.06
N VAL A 283 0.89 -29.77 25.93
CA VAL A 283 -0.38 -29.70 26.69
C VAL A 283 -0.13 -29.71 28.19
N LYS A 284 0.84 -30.48 28.68
CA LYS A 284 1.22 -30.49 30.11
C LYS A 284 1.88 -29.19 30.56
N ALA A 285 2.71 -28.59 29.70
CA ALA A 285 3.45 -27.36 30.00
C ALA A 285 2.57 -26.10 29.90
N LEU A 286 1.65 -26.05 28.94
CA LEU A 286 0.84 -24.88 28.60
C LEU A 286 -0.65 -25.11 28.89
N ARG A 287 -0.99 -25.34 30.16
CA ARG A 287 -2.31 -25.82 30.59
C ARG A 287 -3.49 -24.92 30.20
N ASP A 288 -3.27 -23.61 30.13
CA ASP A 288 -4.31 -22.61 29.81
C ASP A 288 -4.29 -22.19 28.32
N CYS A 289 -3.45 -22.84 27.51
CA CYS A 289 -3.30 -22.52 26.09
C CYS A 289 -4.26 -23.34 25.23
N GLN A 290 -4.98 -22.67 24.33
CA GLN A 290 -5.69 -23.34 23.25
C GLN A 290 -4.67 -23.78 22.17
N ILE A 291 -4.31 -25.06 22.19
CA ILE A 291 -3.39 -25.67 21.22
C ILE A 291 -4.20 -26.35 20.11
N LEU A 292 -3.92 -26.00 18.86
CA LEU A 292 -4.47 -26.65 17.68
C LEU A 292 -3.37 -27.42 16.95
N PHE A 293 -3.56 -28.74 16.92
CA PHE A 293 -2.75 -29.75 16.23
C PHE A 293 -3.23 -29.98 14.81
#